data_AF-A0AAU6GJ11-F1
#
_entry.id   AF-A0AAU6GJ11-F1
#
_cell.length_a   1.000
_cell.length_b   1.000
_cell.length_c   1.000
_cell.angle_alpha   90.00
_cell.angle_beta   90.00
_cell.angle_gamma   90.00
#
_symmetry.space_group_name_H-M   'P 1'
#
loop_
_entity.id
_entity.type
_entity.pdbx_description
1 polymer ?
#
loop_
_entity_poly.entity_id
_entity_poly.type
_entity_poly.pdbx_seq_one_letter_code
_entity_poly.pdbx_strand_id
1 'polypeptide(L)'
;MSDLLRPGPDGELGNAVEGYLLWHATVTEAEQRAREFVEAMDWLTTSQQAEIERCYVADSLKRARKDLERIAARCLDLRAEYEHRYQGLRRRCVGLALTVCAASTAAVALLLLL
;
A
#
# COMPACT_ATOMS: atom_id res chain seq x y z
N MET A 1 19.67 -2.99 -8.01
CA MET A 1 18.99 -4.25 -7.63
C MET A 1 17.70 -4.02 -6.83
N SER A 2 17.13 -2.81 -6.89
CA SER A 2 15.80 -2.41 -6.40
C SER A 2 14.74 -2.42 -7.52
N ASP A 3 15.16 -2.48 -8.80
CA ASP A 3 14.27 -2.49 -9.97
C ASP A 3 13.56 -3.82 -10.24
N LEU A 4 13.98 -4.94 -9.63
CA LEU A 4 13.38 -6.26 -9.87
C LEU A 4 12.02 -6.48 -9.20
N LEU A 5 11.59 -5.55 -8.33
CA LEU A 5 10.31 -5.63 -7.62
C LEU A 5 9.26 -4.64 -8.14
N ARG A 6 9.59 -3.88 -9.20
CA ARG A 6 8.56 -3.10 -9.89
C ARG A 6 7.68 -4.10 -10.65
N PRO A 7 6.37 -4.12 -10.40
CA PRO A 7 5.48 -4.91 -11.23
C PRO A 7 5.74 -4.51 -12.69
N GLY A 8 5.78 -5.51 -13.58
CA GLY A 8 5.77 -5.25 -15.01
C GLY A 8 4.49 -4.46 -15.39
N PRO A 9 4.38 -3.97 -16.63
CA PRO A 9 3.22 -3.19 -17.08
C PRO A 9 1.88 -3.87 -16.76
N ASP A 10 1.81 -5.21 -16.85
CA ASP A 10 0.61 -5.98 -16.49
C ASP A 10 0.27 -5.92 -14.99
N GLY A 11 1.27 -5.85 -14.11
CA GLY A 11 1.07 -5.71 -12.68
C GLY A 11 0.73 -4.28 -12.27
N GLU A 12 1.22 -3.26 -12.98
CA GLU A 12 0.78 -1.87 -12.79
C GLU A 12 -0.69 -1.70 -13.19
N LEU A 13 -1.09 -2.29 -14.32
CA LEU A 13 -2.49 -2.34 -14.74
C LEU A 13 -3.36 -3.10 -13.74
N GLY A 14 -2.89 -4.25 -13.25
CA GLY A 14 -3.58 -5.03 -12.21
C GLY A 14 -3.87 -4.20 -10.95
N ASN A 15 -2.86 -3.48 -10.45
CA ASN A 15 -3.02 -2.60 -9.28
C ASN A 15 -4.00 -1.45 -9.55
N ALA A 16 -3.96 -0.86 -10.74
CA ALA A 16 -4.89 0.22 -11.11
C ALA A 16 -6.34 -0.28 -11.19
N VAL A 17 -6.56 -1.47 -11.75
CA VAL A 17 -7.86 -2.12 -11.82
C VAL A 17 -8.36 -2.47 -10.42
N GLU A 18 -7.52 -3.06 -9.57
CA GLU A 18 -7.87 -3.37 -8.18
C GLU A 18 -8.28 -2.11 -7.42
N GLY A 19 -7.50 -1.03 -7.53
CA GLY A 19 -7.83 0.26 -6.91
C GLY A 19 -9.16 0.84 -7.40
N TYR A 20 -9.43 0.74 -8.71
CA TYR A 20 -10.71 1.14 -9.28
C TYR A 20 -11.88 0.30 -8.73
N LEU A 21 -11.73 -1.03 -8.66
CA LEU A 21 -12.78 -1.92 -8.15
C LEU A 21 -13.07 -1.67 -6.67
N LEU A 22 -12.04 -1.47 -5.85
CA LEU A 22 -12.19 -1.10 -4.44
C LEU A 22 -12.93 0.23 -4.27
N TRP A 23 -12.55 1.24 -5.06
CA TRP A 23 -13.22 2.54 -5.00
C TRP A 23 -14.67 2.46 -5.48
N HIS A 24 -14.93 1.72 -6.57
CA HIS A 24 -16.28 1.49 -7.08
C HIS A 24 -17.16 0.82 -6.01
N ALA A 25 -16.66 -0.25 -5.37
CA ALA A 25 -17.39 -0.92 -4.29
C ALA A 25 -17.69 0.05 -3.12
N THR A 26 -16.72 0.88 -2.74
CA THR A 26 -16.89 1.91 -1.70
C THR A 26 -18.00 2.90 -2.07
N VAL A 27 -18.09 3.33 -3.33
CA VAL A 27 -19.16 4.21 -3.82
C VAL A 27 -20.52 3.53 -3.73
N THR A 28 -20.64 2.31 -4.27
CA THR A 28 -21.90 1.54 -4.22
C THR A 28 -22.37 1.30 -2.78
N GLU A 29 -21.45 1.00 -1.86
CA GLU A 29 -21.76 0.81 -0.44
C GLU A 29 -22.21 2.12 0.23
N ALA A 30 -21.56 3.25 -0.07
CA ALA A 30 -21.95 4.55 0.48
C ALA A 30 -23.34 4.97 0.00
N GLU A 31 -23.65 4.77 -1.27
CA GLU A 31 -24.98 5.03 -1.84
C GLU A 31 -26.05 4.12 -1.23
N GLN A 32 -25.75 2.83 -1.05
CA GLN A 32 -26.69 1.90 -0.43
C GLN A 32 -26.98 2.28 1.03
N ARG A 33 -25.94 2.58 1.82
CA ARG A 33 -26.11 3.03 3.20
C ARG A 33 -26.90 4.34 3.30
N ALA A 34 -26.70 5.25 2.36
CA ALA A 34 -27.44 6.51 2.33
C ALA A 34 -28.94 6.28 2.13
N ARG A 35 -29.32 5.40 1.19
CA ARG A 35 -30.71 5.00 0.96
C ARG A 35 -31.33 4.35 2.21
N GLU A 36 -30.66 3.34 2.76
CA GLU A 36 -31.11 2.65 3.98
C GLU A 36 -31.29 3.62 5.16
N PHE A 37 -30.42 4.63 5.26
CA PHE A 37 -30.48 5.64 6.31
C PHE A 37 -31.71 6.54 6.20
N VAL A 38 -32.09 6.97 4.99
CA VAL A 38 -33.25 7.85 4.80
C VAL A 38 -34.58 7.09 4.71
N GLU A 39 -34.57 5.80 4.35
CA GLU A 39 -35.78 4.95 4.33
C GLU A 39 -36.48 4.90 5.69
N ALA A 40 -35.73 4.99 6.79
CA ALA A 40 -36.28 5.05 8.15
C ALA A 40 -36.93 6.40 8.50
N MET A 41 -36.84 7.41 7.63
CA MET A 41 -37.36 8.77 7.86
C MET A 41 -38.64 9.00 7.04
N ASP A 42 -39.72 8.35 7.44
CA ASP A 42 -41.05 8.41 6.81
C ASP A 42 -41.72 9.79 6.84
N TRP A 43 -41.28 10.66 7.75
CA TRP A 43 -41.76 12.03 7.91
C TRP A 43 -41.14 13.04 6.92
N LEU A 44 -40.15 12.62 6.13
CA LEU A 44 -39.49 13.48 5.14
C LEU A 44 -40.13 13.37 3.76
N THR A 45 -40.12 14.46 3.01
CA THR A 45 -40.47 14.42 1.59
C THR A 45 -39.37 13.74 0.78
N THR A 46 -39.72 13.20 -0.40
CA THR A 46 -38.74 12.61 -1.33
C THR A 46 -37.61 13.59 -1.71
N SER A 47 -37.91 14.89 -1.82
CA SER A 47 -36.89 15.89 -2.12
C SER A 47 -35.91 16.11 -0.96
N GLN A 48 -36.39 16.03 0.29
CA GLN A 48 -35.55 16.11 1.48
C GLN A 48 -34.69 14.85 1.64
N GLN A 49 -35.27 13.67 1.43
CA GLN A 49 -34.53 12.40 1.44
C GLN A 49 -33.40 12.41 0.41
N ALA A 50 -33.67 12.82 -0.83
CA ALA A 50 -32.66 12.89 -1.88
C ALA A 50 -31.52 13.89 -1.58
N GLU A 51 -31.80 15.00 -0.90
CA GLU A 51 -30.77 15.95 -0.46
C GLU A 51 -29.88 15.36 0.65
N ILE A 52 -30.50 14.67 1.61
CA ILE A 52 -29.78 14.00 2.70
C ILE A 52 -28.91 12.87 2.14
N GLU A 53 -29.44 12.05 1.23
CA GLU A 53 -28.68 10.99 0.55
C GLU A 53 -27.42 11.57 -0.12
N ARG A 54 -27.57 12.63 -0.92
CA ARG A 54 -26.43 13.29 -1.58
C ARG A 54 -25.39 13.79 -0.57
N CYS A 55 -25.82 14.47 0.48
CA CYS A 55 -24.93 14.96 1.53
C CYS A 55 -24.20 13.81 2.26
N TYR A 56 -24.93 12.74 2.56
CA TYR A 56 -24.40 11.56 3.24
C TYR A 56 -23.33 10.86 2.39
N VAL A 57 -23.61 10.61 1.10
CA VAL A 57 -22.66 10.00 0.17
C VAL A 57 -21.41 10.87 0.06
N ALA A 58 -21.58 12.19 -0.11
CA ALA A 58 -20.45 13.11 -0.22
C ALA A 58 -19.55 13.10 1.02
N ASP A 59 -20.12 13.13 2.24
CA ASP A 59 -19.33 13.07 3.48
C ASP A 59 -18.66 11.70 3.66
N SER A 60 -19.39 10.62 3.37
CA SER A 60 -18.87 9.24 3.46
C SER A 60 -17.66 9.03 2.54
N LEU A 61 -17.77 9.45 1.28
CA LEU A 61 -16.67 9.33 0.31
C LEU A 61 -15.49 10.24 0.67
N LYS A 62 -15.74 11.43 1.22
CA LYS A 62 -14.69 12.31 1.72
C LYS A 62 -13.91 11.67 2.86
N ARG A 63 -14.58 11.01 3.80
CA ARG A 63 -13.94 10.27 4.90
C ARG A 63 -13.16 9.07 4.40
N ALA A 64 -13.78 8.23 3.57
CA ALA A 64 -13.15 7.05 3.01
C ALA A 64 -11.87 7.40 2.25
N ARG A 65 -11.91 8.47 1.42
CA ARG A 65 -10.72 8.98 0.73
C ARG A 65 -9.62 9.38 1.70
N LYS A 66 -9.94 10.15 2.75
CA LYS A 66 -8.96 10.60 3.74
C LYS A 66 -8.32 9.42 4.48
N ASP A 67 -9.10 8.39 4.80
CA ASP A 67 -8.59 7.20 5.46
C ASP A 67 -7.67 6.39 4.53
N LEU A 68 -8.04 6.24 3.25
CA LEU A 68 -7.17 5.62 2.24
C LEU A 68 -5.85 6.39 2.07
N GLU A 69 -5.90 7.73 1.98
CA GLU A 69 -4.70 8.57 1.89
C GLU A 69 -3.80 8.41 3.12
N ARG A 70 -4.39 8.34 4.33
CA ARG A 70 -3.64 8.10 5.57
C ARG A 70 -2.98 6.73 5.58
N ILE A 71 -3.71 5.68 5.19
CA ILE A 71 -3.18 4.31 5.14
C ILE A 71 -2.05 4.23 4.12
N ALA A 72 -2.23 4.82 2.94
CA ALA A 72 -1.20 4.86 1.90
C ALA A 72 0.09 5.55 2.40
N ALA A 73 -0.04 6.72 3.05
CA ALA A 73 1.10 7.41 3.66
C ALA A 73 1.80 6.54 4.70
N ARG A 74 1.04 5.88 5.58
CA ARG A 74 1.60 5.01 6.61
C ARG A 74 2.32 3.80 6.02
N CYS A 75 1.78 3.19 4.96
CA CYS A 75 2.43 2.08 4.26
C CYS A 75 3.76 2.51 3.62
N LEU A 76 3.82 3.71 3.05
CA LEU A 76 5.06 4.26 2.50
C LEU A 76 6.12 4.51 3.58
N ASP A 77 5.71 5.07 4.72
CA ASP A 77 6.62 5.28 5.86
C ASP A 77 7.17 3.95 6.40
N LEU A 78 6.30 2.96 6.61
CA LEU A 78 6.70 1.62 7.03
C LEU A 78 7.68 0.99 6.03
N ARG A 79 7.37 1.08 4.73
CA ARG A 79 8.26 0.56 3.69
C ARG A 79 9.64 1.21 3.76
N ALA A 80 9.70 2.53 3.93
CA ALA A 80 10.97 3.25 4.05
C ALA A 80 11.77 2.80 5.29
N GLU A 81 11.10 2.60 6.44
CA GLU A 81 11.74 2.10 7.65
C GLU A 81 12.33 0.68 7.47
N TYR A 82 11.56 -0.23 6.85
CA TYR A 82 12.02 -1.58 6.57
C TYR A 82 13.15 -1.61 5.55
N GLU A 83 13.06 -0.82 4.48
CA GLU A 83 14.10 -0.70 3.46
C GLU A 83 15.42 -0.22 4.08
N HIS A 84 15.35 0.77 4.98
CA HIS A 84 16.52 1.25 5.71
C HIS A 84 17.18 0.16 6.57
N ARG A 85 16.38 -0.56 7.36
CA ARG A 85 16.89 -1.68 8.19
C ARG A 85 17.46 -2.80 7.34
N TYR A 86 16.81 -3.14 6.23
CA TYR A 86 17.27 -4.16 5.30
C TYR A 86 18.59 -3.78 4.64
N GLN A 87 18.75 -2.53 4.20
CA GLN A 87 20.02 -2.05 3.64
C GLN A 87 21.17 -2.18 4.63
N GLY A 88 20.93 -1.88 5.91
CA GLY A 88 21.90 -2.07 6.98
C GLY A 88 22.32 -3.54 7.13
N LEU A 89 21.36 -4.46 7.22
CA LEU A 89 21.63 -5.89 7.35
C LEU A 89 22.34 -6.44 6.11
N ARG A 90 21.86 -6.07 4.91
CA ARG A 90 22.46 -6.46 3.63
C ARG A 90 23.92 -6.04 3.54
N ARG A 91 24.25 -4.80 3.91
CA ARG A 91 25.65 -4.32 3.91
C ARG A 91 26.53 -5.16 4.84
N ARG A 92 26.02 -5.53 6.02
CA ARG A 92 26.75 -6.40 6.98
C ARG A 92 26.95 -7.80 6.41
N CYS A 93 25.90 -8.43 5.89
CA CYS A 93 25.98 -9.78 5.32
C CYS A 93 26.94 -9.82 4.11
N VAL A 94 26.83 -8.85 3.19
CA VAL A 94 27.73 -8.76 2.03
C VAL A 94 29.17 -8.48 2.49
N GLY A 95 29.37 -7.58 3.46
CA GLY A 95 30.69 -7.32 4.04
C GLY A 95 31.32 -8.57 4.64
N LEU A 96 30.57 -9.31 5.47
CA LEU A 96 31.02 -10.57 6.07
C LEU A 96 31.30 -11.66 5.03
N ALA A 97 30.47 -11.78 3.99
CA ALA A 97 30.72 -12.73 2.91
C ALA A 97 32.02 -12.40 2.17
N LEU A 98 32.25 -11.11 1.86
CA LEU A 98 33.48 -10.67 1.20
C LEU A 98 34.72 -10.87 2.06
N THR A 99 34.65 -10.60 3.38
CA THR A 99 35.79 -10.83 4.28
C THR A 99 36.12 -12.31 4.40
N VAL A 100 35.13 -13.20 4.49
CA VAL A 100 35.35 -14.66 4.50
C VAL A 100 35.95 -15.14 3.19
N CYS A 101 35.46 -14.66 2.04
CA CYS A 101 36.04 -14.97 0.74
C CYS A 101 37.50 -14.50 0.64
N ALA A 102 37.81 -13.27 1.07
CA ALA A 102 39.17 -12.74 1.04
C ALA A 102 40.12 -13.49 2.00
N ALA A 103 39.64 -13.84 3.20
CA ALA A 103 40.43 -14.60 4.16
C ALA A 103 40.73 -16.03 3.67
N SER A 104 39.74 -16.69 3.05
CA SER A 104 39.92 -18.03 2.48
C SER A 104 40.86 -18.02 1.28
N THR A 105 40.75 -17.06 0.36
CA THR A 105 41.69 -16.95 -0.77
C THR A 105 43.10 -16.64 -0.31
N ALA A 106 43.28 -15.76 0.68
CA ALA A 106 44.58 -15.47 1.28
C ALA A 106 45.18 -16.70 1.96
N ALA A 107 44.39 -17.48 2.71
CA ALA A 107 44.83 -18.71 3.34
C ALA A 107 45.29 -19.76 2.31
N VAL A 108 44.52 -19.96 1.23
CA VAL A 108 44.90 -20.87 0.14
C VAL A 108 46.19 -20.40 -0.54
N ALA A 109 46.34 -19.11 -0.82
CA ALA A 109 47.55 -18.57 -1.43
C ALA A 109 48.78 -18.77 -0.53
N LEU A 110 48.63 -18.56 0.79
CA LEU A 110 49.70 -18.80 1.76
C LEU A 110 50.13 -20.27 1.78
N LEU A 111 49.16 -21.20 1.75
CA LEU A 111 49.43 -22.65 1.71
C LEU A 111 50.14 -23.09 0.43
N LEU A 112 49.92 -22.41 -0.70
CA LEU A 112 50.62 -22.69 -1.95
C LEU A 112 52.05 -22.13 -2.00
N LEU A 113 52.37 -21.15 -1.15
CA LEU A 113 53.68 -20.52 -1.07
C LEU A 113 54.61 -21.17 -0.03
N LEU A 114 54.07 -22.01 0.86
CA LEU A 114 54.79 -22.81 1.86
C LEU A 114 55.16 -24.19 1.31
#